data_AF-A0A0Q0DN17-F1
#
_entry.id   AF-A0A0Q0DN17-F1
#
_cell.length_a   1.000
_cell.length_b   1.000
_cell.length_c   1.000
_cell.angle_alpha   90.00
_cell.angle_beta   90.00
_cell.angle_gamma   90.00
#
_symmetry.space_group_name_H-M   'P 1'
#
loop_
_entity.id
_entity.type
_entity.pdbx_description
1 polymer ?
#
loop_
_entity_poly.entity_id
_entity_poly.type
_entity_poly.pdbx_seq_one_letter_code
_entity_poly.pdbx_strand_id
1 'polypeptide(L)'
;MLNESRRRAYLTAMQVVNWLPRTELPFAAPSRPELLAPLPPPVEVLSIAPATAPSAHDAPAQAADVVPIARQPERPKIEVPRPSLASTRTVAPVEEAAPAPPKAPVVPPPRFALQLLRAGRCMLLVELTTGQPFQSRDPSYLLLKDMLRAAGLPDSPQIIGEPVRWPLLVRGQMDQGPEAARDFVQGFVGARLEDEPCACLWLIGLPSVKFAGEADAQSYNRELQVEGLGAAWALPGLELLMDEPERKADVWKAMRRLMTRWKSIDE
;
A
#
# COMPACT_ATOMS: atom_id res chain seq x y z
N MET A 1 8.21 38.00 3.21
CA MET A 1 9.10 37.11 2.42
C MET A 1 10.34 36.84 3.26
N LEU A 2 10.75 35.57 3.41
CA LEU A 2 11.97 35.23 4.16
C LEU A 2 13.19 35.67 3.34
N ASN A 3 14.16 36.35 3.96
CA ASN A 3 15.47 36.60 3.32
C ASN A 3 16.13 35.25 3.00
N GLU A 4 16.68 35.10 1.79
CA GLU A 4 17.23 33.84 1.27
C GLU A 4 18.36 33.28 2.16
N SER A 5 19.11 34.14 2.86
CA SER A 5 20.07 33.76 3.89
C SER A 5 19.44 32.99 5.07
N ARG A 6 18.28 33.46 5.56
CA ARG A 6 17.53 32.81 6.65
C ARG A 6 16.95 31.46 6.19
N ARG A 7 16.52 31.37 4.93
CA ARG A 7 16.07 30.10 4.32
C ARG A 7 17.20 29.07 4.24
N ARG A 8 18.39 29.47 3.78
CA ARG A 8 19.57 28.60 3.71
C ARG A 8 19.98 28.08 5.09
N ALA A 9 20.08 28.97 6.08
CA ALA A 9 20.43 28.58 7.45
C ALA A 9 19.43 27.55 8.03
N TYR A 10 18.13 27.75 7.79
CA TYR A 10 17.10 26.81 8.21
C TYR A 10 17.23 25.44 7.53
N LEU A 11 17.43 25.40 6.21
CA LEU A 11 17.63 24.14 5.48
C LEU A 11 18.88 23.40 5.94
N THR A 12 19.97 24.12 6.21
CA THR A 12 21.19 23.54 6.78
C THR A 12 20.95 22.99 8.18
N ALA A 13 20.22 23.69 9.04
CA ALA A 13 19.84 23.21 10.38
C ALA A 13 18.97 21.94 10.32
N MET A 14 18.12 21.82 9.30
CA MET A 14 17.34 20.63 8.99
C MET A 14 18.15 19.53 8.28
N GLN A 15 19.47 19.69 8.15
CA GLN A 15 20.37 18.76 7.46
C GLN A 15 20.03 18.52 5.97
N VAL A 16 19.34 19.47 5.34
CA VAL A 16 19.03 19.44 3.91
C VAL A 16 20.19 20.06 3.13
N VAL A 17 20.82 19.26 2.27
CA VAL A 17 21.91 19.70 1.40
C VAL A 17 21.34 20.43 0.19
N ASN A 18 21.80 21.65 -0.07
CA ASN A 18 21.40 22.45 -1.23
C ASN A 18 22.54 22.51 -2.26
N TRP A 19 22.25 22.13 -3.50
CA TRP A 19 23.19 22.17 -4.62
C TRP A 19 22.90 23.37 -5.52
N LEU A 20 23.89 24.24 -5.71
CA LEU A 20 23.82 25.37 -6.63
C LEU A 20 24.89 25.22 -7.73
N PRO A 21 24.54 25.37 -9.01
CA PRO A 21 25.52 25.35 -10.09
C PRO A 21 26.52 26.51 -9.92
N ARG A 22 27.81 26.20 -10.00
CA ARG A 22 28.91 27.20 -9.93
C ARG A 22 29.22 27.84 -11.27
N THR A 23 28.63 27.32 -12.34
CA THR A 23 28.76 27.79 -13.71
C THR A 23 27.41 28.27 -14.21
N GLU A 24 27.39 29.30 -15.04
CA GLU A 24 26.18 29.72 -15.72
C GLU A 24 25.72 28.62 -16.69
N LEU A 25 24.45 28.27 -16.61
CA LEU A 25 23.84 27.31 -17.53
C LEU A 25 23.25 28.07 -18.73
N PRO A 26 23.41 27.56 -19.96
CA PRO A 26 22.82 28.19 -21.13
C PRO A 26 21.29 28.26 -20.97
N PHE A 27 20.71 29.41 -21.29
CA PHE A 27 19.28 29.71 -21.20
C PHE A 27 18.70 29.79 -19.77
N ALA A 28 19.53 29.74 -18.72
CA ALA A 28 19.09 29.94 -17.34
C ALA A 28 19.45 31.35 -16.83
N ALA A 29 18.68 31.86 -15.87
CA ALA A 29 19.04 33.09 -15.18
C ALA A 29 20.33 32.88 -14.37
N PRO A 30 21.26 33.88 -14.33
CA PRO A 30 22.47 33.80 -13.53
C PRO A 30 22.17 33.56 -12.05
N SER A 31 23.02 32.76 -11.40
CA SER A 31 22.94 32.56 -9.96
C SER A 31 23.29 33.86 -9.21
N ARG A 32 22.55 34.16 -8.14
CA ARG A 32 22.83 35.35 -7.31
C ARG A 32 24.17 35.16 -6.59
N PRO A 33 25.11 36.12 -6.64
CA PRO A 33 26.45 35.95 -6.07
C PRO A 33 26.44 35.70 -4.55
N GLU A 34 25.47 36.27 -3.83
CA GLU A 34 25.26 36.05 -2.39
C GLU A 34 24.99 34.57 -2.03
N LEU A 35 24.46 33.79 -2.97
CA LEU A 35 24.22 32.35 -2.78
C LEU A 35 25.50 31.52 -2.84
N LEU A 36 26.49 32.01 -3.57
CA LEU A 36 27.81 31.36 -3.72
C LEU A 36 28.73 31.70 -2.54
N ALA A 37 28.43 32.75 -1.79
CA ALA A 37 29.16 33.08 -0.58
C ALA A 37 29.01 31.96 0.49
N PRO A 38 30.10 31.58 1.17
CA PRO A 38 30.05 30.71 2.34
C PRO A 38 29.09 31.27 3.38
N LEU A 39 28.22 30.43 3.94
CA LEU A 39 27.37 30.84 5.04
C LEU A 39 28.27 31.14 6.25
N PRO A 40 28.12 32.28 6.94
CA PRO A 40 28.86 32.52 8.17
C PRO A 40 28.57 31.38 9.16
N PRO A 41 29.56 30.98 9.97
CA PRO A 41 29.37 29.95 10.97
C PRO A 41 28.18 30.34 11.85
N PRO A 42 27.33 29.37 12.24
CA PRO A 42 26.24 29.65 13.17
C PRO A 42 26.86 30.27 14.42
N VAL A 43 26.53 31.54 14.68
CA VAL A 43 26.81 32.12 15.99
C VAL A 43 26.00 31.27 16.96
N GLU A 44 26.68 30.57 17.87
CA GLU A 44 26.03 29.84 18.95
C GLU A 44 25.16 30.83 19.72
N VAL A 45 23.88 30.84 19.40
CA VAL A 45 22.88 31.57 20.17
C VAL A 45 22.79 30.78 21.47
N LEU A 46 23.47 31.29 22.50
CA LEU A 46 23.44 30.79 23.87
C LEU A 46 22.03 30.28 24.18
N SER A 47 21.93 28.98 24.42
CA SER A 47 20.70 28.34 24.87
C SER A 47 20.14 29.11 26.06
N ILE A 48 18.96 29.69 25.87
CA ILE A 48 18.16 30.21 26.97
C ILE A 48 17.80 28.99 27.82
N ALA A 49 18.35 28.93 29.02
CA ALA A 49 18.10 27.87 29.98
C ALA A 49 16.60 27.79 30.32
N PRO A 50 16.01 26.58 30.41
CA PRO A 50 14.64 26.43 30.87
C PRO A 50 14.52 26.84 32.33
N ALA A 51 13.51 27.67 32.62
CA ALA A 51 13.20 28.16 33.96
C ALA A 51 12.82 27.02 34.92
N THR A 52 13.40 27.10 36.10
CA THR A 52 13.27 26.21 37.26
C THR A 52 11.84 26.19 37.79
N ALA A 53 11.32 24.99 38.10
CA ALA A 53 10.11 24.80 38.90
C ALA A 53 10.42 25.05 40.39
N PRO A 54 9.54 25.72 41.17
CA PRO A 54 9.70 25.81 42.61
C PRO A 54 8.93 24.68 43.33
N SER A 55 9.65 24.00 44.23
CA SER A 55 9.12 23.12 45.27
C SER A 55 8.77 23.92 46.53
N ALA A 56 7.70 23.53 47.23
CA ALA A 56 7.44 23.84 48.64
C ALA A 56 6.67 22.63 49.24
N HIS A 57 7.29 21.88 50.17
CA HIS A 57 7.03 21.88 51.63
C HIS A 57 5.66 21.21 51.98
N ASP A 58 5.51 20.18 52.82
CA ASP A 58 6.24 19.78 54.02
C ASP A 58 6.04 18.28 54.37
N ALA A 59 7.01 17.72 55.10
CA ALA A 59 6.88 16.48 55.88
C ALA A 59 6.48 16.81 57.34
N PRO A 60 6.06 15.81 58.15
CA PRO A 60 7.03 15.32 59.12
C PRO A 60 7.01 13.81 59.37
N ALA A 61 8.11 13.39 60.00
CA ALA A 61 8.60 12.04 60.26
C ALA A 61 7.91 11.31 61.43
N GLN A 62 8.02 9.97 61.43
CA GLN A 62 8.33 9.20 62.64
C GLN A 62 9.15 7.93 62.31
N ALA A 63 10.27 7.82 63.00
CA ALA A 63 11.23 6.70 63.11
C ALA A 63 10.61 5.54 63.94
N ALA A 64 11.12 4.32 64.07
CA ALA A 64 12.20 3.49 63.52
C ALA A 64 11.88 2.06 64.04
N ASP A 65 12.28 0.99 63.34
CA ASP A 65 12.99 -0.14 63.97
C ASP A 65 13.44 -1.21 62.98
N VAL A 66 14.45 -1.97 63.41
CA VAL A 66 15.48 -2.66 62.62
C VAL A 66 15.37 -4.20 62.78
N VAL A 67 15.16 -4.93 61.66
CA VAL A 67 15.85 -6.20 61.22
C VAL A 67 15.53 -7.53 62.00
N PRO A 68 15.70 -8.77 61.47
CA PRO A 68 15.28 -9.46 60.22
C PRO A 68 14.71 -10.91 60.44
N ILE A 69 14.55 -11.68 59.34
CA ILE A 69 14.43 -13.16 59.20
C ILE A 69 13.02 -13.78 59.39
N ALA A 70 12.46 -14.34 58.30
CA ALA A 70 12.26 -15.79 58.11
C ALA A 70 11.27 -16.12 56.96
N ARG A 71 11.76 -16.97 56.05
CA ARG A 71 11.08 -18.10 55.37
C ARG A 71 9.69 -17.92 54.75
N GLN A 72 9.68 -18.12 53.42
CA GLN A 72 8.54 -18.60 52.64
C GLN A 72 7.87 -19.84 53.28
N PRO A 73 6.55 -19.99 53.06
CA PRO A 73 5.98 -21.32 52.88
C PRO A 73 5.41 -21.53 51.47
N GLU A 74 5.71 -22.70 50.94
CA GLU A 74 5.18 -23.30 49.71
C GLU A 74 3.70 -23.75 49.84
N ARG A 75 3.08 -23.81 48.66
CA ARG A 75 1.89 -24.51 48.17
C ARG A 75 1.19 -25.53 49.10
N PRO A 76 -0.12 -25.70 48.88
CA PRO A 76 -0.60 -27.03 48.50
C PRO A 76 -1.30 -27.07 47.15
N LYS A 77 -0.85 -28.01 46.34
CA LYS A 77 -1.40 -28.45 45.06
C LYS A 77 -2.47 -29.50 45.37
N ILE A 78 -3.71 -29.28 44.95
CA ILE A 78 -4.78 -30.28 45.05
C ILE A 78 -4.84 -31.01 43.71
N GLU A 79 -4.70 -32.32 43.78
CA GLU A 79 -4.69 -33.26 42.68
C GLU A 79 -5.70 -34.38 42.99
N VAL A 80 -6.09 -35.12 41.94
CA VAL A 80 -6.75 -36.45 41.91
C VAL A 80 -8.29 -36.45 42.15
N PRO A 81 -9.13 -37.22 41.40
CA PRO A 81 -8.76 -38.48 40.76
C PRO A 81 -9.23 -38.78 39.32
N ARG A 82 -8.31 -39.44 38.63
CA ARG A 82 -8.45 -40.33 37.49
C ARG A 82 -9.05 -41.68 37.95
N PRO A 83 -9.89 -42.34 37.15
CA PRO A 83 -10.00 -43.80 37.17
C PRO A 83 -9.32 -44.39 35.93
N SER A 84 -8.52 -45.43 36.15
CA SER A 84 -7.79 -46.19 35.14
C SER A 84 -8.30 -47.63 35.03
N LEU A 85 -8.47 -48.07 33.77
CA LEU A 85 -8.13 -49.38 33.18
C LEU A 85 -8.81 -50.67 33.73
N ALA A 86 -9.56 -51.38 32.88
CA ALA A 86 -9.06 -52.57 32.15
C ALA A 86 -10.16 -53.38 31.41
N SER A 87 -9.83 -53.79 30.18
CA SER A 87 -10.15 -55.07 29.50
C SER A 87 -11.59 -55.42 29.08
N THR A 88 -11.85 -55.53 27.78
CA THR A 88 -11.80 -56.81 27.06
C THR A 88 -11.96 -56.61 25.55
N ARG A 89 -11.31 -57.50 24.82
CA ARG A 89 -11.20 -57.64 23.38
C ARG A 89 -12.49 -58.20 22.80
N THR A 90 -13.09 -57.49 21.83
CA THR A 90 -14.03 -58.09 20.87
C THR A 90 -13.71 -57.53 19.48
N VAL A 91 -13.44 -58.44 18.56
CA VAL A 91 -13.10 -58.17 17.15
C VAL A 91 -14.38 -58.30 16.33
N ALA A 92 -14.70 -57.28 15.51
CA ALA A 92 -15.35 -57.31 14.17
C ALA A 92 -16.23 -56.05 13.93
N PRO A 93 -16.44 -55.62 12.67
CA PRO A 93 -15.55 -55.59 11.51
C PRO A 93 -15.15 -54.14 11.16
N VAL A 94 -14.09 -54.01 10.37
CA VAL A 94 -13.61 -52.76 9.78
C VAL A 94 -14.63 -52.33 8.74
N GLU A 95 -15.40 -51.28 9.03
CA GLU A 95 -16.04 -50.50 7.98
C GLU A 95 -14.98 -49.57 7.42
N GLU A 96 -14.67 -49.80 6.15
CA GLU A 96 -13.63 -49.15 5.36
C GLU A 96 -13.93 -47.65 5.30
N ALA A 97 -13.33 -46.91 6.24
CA ALA A 97 -13.32 -45.46 6.21
C ALA A 97 -12.55 -45.05 4.94
N ALA A 98 -13.33 -44.67 3.93
CA ALA A 98 -12.83 -44.11 2.68
C ALA A 98 -11.73 -43.07 2.99
N PRO A 99 -10.59 -43.12 2.29
CA PRO A 99 -9.49 -42.21 2.55
C PRO A 99 -10.00 -40.78 2.39
N ALA A 100 -9.90 -39.99 3.46
CA ALA A 100 -10.20 -38.57 3.42
C ALA A 100 -9.43 -37.95 2.25
N PRO A 101 -10.08 -37.16 1.38
CA PRO A 101 -9.43 -36.60 0.21
C PRO A 101 -8.22 -35.78 0.66
N PRO A 102 -7.10 -35.83 -0.08
CA PRO A 102 -5.89 -35.13 0.28
C PRO A 102 -6.20 -33.64 0.45
N LYS A 103 -5.90 -33.08 1.62
CA LYS A 103 -5.99 -31.65 1.87
C LYS A 103 -5.20 -30.94 0.77
N ALA A 104 -5.92 -30.18 -0.06
CA ALA A 104 -5.31 -29.33 -1.07
C ALA A 104 -4.20 -28.48 -0.42
N PRO A 105 -3.05 -28.32 -1.08
CA PRO A 105 -1.95 -27.54 -0.54
C PRO A 105 -2.45 -26.12 -0.24
N VAL A 106 -2.28 -25.70 1.02
CA VAL A 106 -2.67 -24.35 1.47
C VAL A 106 -1.72 -23.36 0.80
N VAL A 107 -2.14 -22.80 -0.33
CA VAL A 107 -1.42 -21.73 -1.01
C VAL A 107 -1.44 -20.51 -0.09
N PRO A 108 -0.28 -19.87 0.20
CA PRO A 108 -0.27 -18.68 1.03
C PRO A 108 -1.16 -17.59 0.43
N PRO A 109 -1.86 -16.80 1.26
CA PRO A 109 -2.76 -15.76 0.77
C PRO A 109 -1.94 -14.74 -0.04
N PRO A 110 -2.42 -14.33 -1.23
CA PRO A 110 -1.73 -13.31 -2.02
C PRO A 110 -1.66 -12.00 -1.23
N ARG A 111 -0.71 -11.13 -1.59
CA ARG A 111 -0.58 -9.81 -0.97
C ARG A 111 -0.57 -8.75 -2.05
N PHE A 112 -1.52 -7.85 -2.00
CA PHE A 112 -1.60 -6.74 -2.94
C PHE A 112 -2.47 -5.62 -2.39
N ALA A 113 -2.35 -4.45 -3.01
CA ALA A 113 -3.25 -3.34 -2.81
C ALA A 113 -3.71 -2.80 -4.17
N LEU A 114 -5.01 -2.55 -4.30
CA LEU A 114 -5.65 -2.04 -5.52
C LEU A 114 -6.46 -0.79 -5.21
N GLN A 115 -6.29 0.26 -6.01
CA GLN A 115 -7.12 1.45 -5.97
C GLN A 115 -8.04 1.49 -7.18
N LEU A 116 -9.32 1.75 -6.94
CA LEU A 116 -10.28 2.04 -8.00
C LEU A 116 -10.33 3.55 -8.25
N LEU A 117 -10.28 3.94 -9.52
CA LEU A 117 -10.41 5.31 -9.97
C LEU A 117 -11.38 5.43 -11.15
N ARG A 118 -11.95 6.63 -11.32
CA ARG A 118 -12.82 6.99 -12.45
C ARG A 118 -12.17 8.10 -13.26
N ALA A 119 -12.10 7.92 -14.59
CA ALA A 119 -11.64 8.96 -15.50
C ALA A 119 -12.62 9.05 -16.68
N GLY A 120 -13.57 9.99 -16.60
CA GLY A 120 -14.61 10.14 -17.61
C GLY A 120 -15.39 8.83 -17.80
N ARG A 121 -15.39 8.30 -19.04
CA ARG A 121 -16.11 7.07 -19.40
C ARG A 121 -15.35 5.78 -19.05
N CYS A 122 -14.13 5.86 -18.53
CA CYS A 122 -13.32 4.70 -18.16
C CYS A 122 -13.20 4.56 -16.66
N MET A 123 -13.12 3.32 -16.20
CA MET A 123 -12.81 2.97 -14.82
C MET A 123 -11.43 2.30 -14.78
N LEU A 124 -10.66 2.52 -13.72
CA LEU A 124 -9.28 2.06 -13.61
C LEU A 124 -9.09 1.35 -12.28
N LEU A 125 -8.65 0.09 -12.32
CA LEU A 125 -8.22 -0.68 -11.17
C LEU A 125 -6.69 -0.74 -11.19
N VAL A 126 -6.05 -0.05 -10.26
CA VAL A 126 -4.61 0.21 -10.30
C VAL A 126 -3.89 -0.42 -9.11
N GLU A 127 -2.82 -1.15 -9.39
CA GLU A 127 -1.91 -1.69 -8.39
C GLU A 127 -1.15 -0.58 -7.64
N LEU A 128 -1.21 -0.65 -6.31
CA LEU A 128 -0.42 0.17 -5.39
C LEU A 128 0.73 -0.68 -4.83
N THR A 129 1.91 -0.58 -5.41
CA THR A 129 3.09 -1.36 -5.00
C THR A 129 3.53 -1.09 -3.56
N THR A 130 3.28 0.12 -3.05
CA THR A 130 3.57 0.52 -1.67
C THR A 130 2.41 0.26 -0.70
N GLY A 131 1.22 -0.09 -1.23
CA GLY A 131 -0.02 -0.19 -0.45
C GLY A 131 -0.57 1.15 0.07
N GLN A 132 0.07 2.26 -0.29
CA GLN A 132 -0.36 3.62 0.08
C GLN A 132 -1.19 4.24 -1.06
N PRO A 133 -2.20 5.06 -0.74
CA PRO A 133 -2.92 5.83 -1.75
C PRO A 133 -1.99 6.75 -2.54
N PHE A 134 -2.37 7.06 -3.78
CA PHE A 134 -1.59 7.96 -4.63
C PHE A 134 -1.41 9.34 -4.00
N GLN A 135 -0.17 9.84 -4.07
CA GLN A 135 0.14 11.23 -3.75
C GLN A 135 0.32 12.03 -5.04
N SER A 136 0.00 13.32 -5.01
CA SER A 136 0.02 14.17 -6.21
C SER A 136 1.39 14.28 -6.90
N ARG A 137 2.48 14.02 -6.17
CA ARG A 137 3.87 14.05 -6.66
C ARG A 137 4.47 12.66 -6.90
N ASP A 138 3.68 11.60 -6.70
CA ASP A 138 4.13 10.24 -6.93
C ASP A 138 4.44 10.04 -8.42
N PRO A 139 5.66 9.58 -8.81
CA PRO A 139 6.01 9.33 -10.20
C PRO A 139 5.04 8.41 -10.94
N SER A 140 4.54 7.37 -10.26
CA SER A 140 3.58 6.43 -10.84
C SER A 140 2.24 7.12 -11.14
N TYR A 141 1.78 7.99 -10.24
CA TYR A 141 0.57 8.77 -10.44
C TYR A 141 0.73 9.81 -11.56
N LEU A 142 1.90 10.46 -11.66
CA LEU A 142 2.19 11.37 -12.78
C LEU A 142 2.16 10.63 -14.13
N LEU A 143 2.75 9.43 -14.20
CA LEU A 143 2.66 8.58 -15.40
C LEU A 143 1.21 8.23 -15.73
N LEU A 144 0.39 7.86 -14.73
CA LEU A 144 -1.03 7.58 -14.92
C LEU A 144 -1.76 8.80 -15.52
N LYS A 145 -1.51 10.01 -15.00
CA LYS A 145 -2.10 11.25 -15.52
C LYS A 145 -1.70 11.51 -16.96
N ASP A 146 -0.43 11.29 -17.30
CA ASP A 146 0.04 11.46 -18.68
C ASP A 146 -0.58 10.42 -19.63
N MET A 147 -0.77 9.18 -19.17
CA MET A 147 -1.50 8.15 -19.92
C MET A 147 -2.97 8.54 -20.15
N LEU A 148 -3.65 9.05 -19.12
CA LEU A 148 -5.04 9.54 -19.23
C LEU A 148 -5.15 10.70 -20.23
N ARG A 149 -4.23 11.67 -20.15
CA ARG A 149 -4.16 12.79 -21.11
C ARG A 149 -3.95 12.28 -22.53
N ALA A 150 -3.02 11.34 -22.74
CA ALA A 150 -2.76 10.75 -24.05
C ALA A 150 -3.97 9.94 -24.58
N ALA A 151 -4.73 9.31 -23.68
CA ALA A 151 -5.98 8.62 -23.99
C ALA A 151 -7.16 9.57 -24.28
N GLY A 152 -6.99 10.89 -24.09
CA GLY A 152 -8.06 11.89 -24.18
C GLY A 152 -9.12 11.75 -23.08
N LEU A 153 -8.74 11.22 -21.93
CA LEU A 153 -9.55 11.16 -20.72
C LEU A 153 -9.18 12.32 -19.78
N PRO A 154 -10.05 12.67 -18.81
CA PRO A 154 -9.69 13.63 -17.77
C PRO A 154 -8.42 13.21 -17.03
N ASP A 155 -7.44 14.11 -16.91
CA ASP A 155 -6.15 13.82 -16.25
C ASP A 155 -6.20 13.99 -14.72
N SER A 156 -7.38 14.27 -14.17
CA SER A 156 -7.69 14.27 -12.74
C SER A 156 -8.67 13.12 -12.40
N PRO A 157 -8.21 11.86 -12.36
CA PRO A 157 -9.09 10.74 -12.06
C PRO A 157 -9.63 10.83 -10.63
N GLN A 158 -10.92 10.58 -10.45
CA GLN A 158 -11.58 10.55 -9.15
C GLN A 158 -11.27 9.23 -8.45
N ILE A 159 -10.77 9.30 -7.22
CA ILE A 159 -10.52 8.14 -6.36
C ILE A 159 -11.86 7.64 -5.82
N ILE A 160 -12.17 6.35 -6.01
CA ILE A 160 -13.40 5.73 -5.53
C ILE A 160 -13.08 4.89 -4.29
N GLY A 161 -13.53 5.37 -3.13
CA GLY A 161 -13.41 4.65 -1.86
C GLY A 161 -11.97 4.39 -1.41
N GLU A 162 -11.84 3.56 -0.39
CA GLU A 162 -10.55 3.14 0.15
C GLU A 162 -9.85 2.10 -0.75
N PRO A 163 -8.50 2.06 -0.77
CA PRO A 163 -7.79 1.00 -1.45
C PRO A 163 -8.13 -0.37 -0.88
N VAL A 164 -8.40 -1.32 -1.77
CA VAL A 164 -8.57 -2.73 -1.43
C VAL A 164 -7.19 -3.28 -1.04
N ARG A 165 -7.06 -3.80 0.18
CA ARG A 165 -5.83 -4.43 0.68
C ARG A 165 -6.11 -5.89 0.98
N TRP A 166 -5.37 -6.77 0.32
CA TRP A 166 -5.46 -8.21 0.52
C TRP A 166 -4.15 -8.75 1.13
N PRO A 167 -4.20 -9.64 2.13
CA PRO A 167 -5.38 -10.18 2.81
C PRO A 167 -6.14 -9.11 3.63
N LEU A 168 -7.46 -9.25 3.72
CA LEU A 168 -8.33 -8.38 4.52
C LEU A 168 -8.04 -8.50 6.03
N LEU A 169 -7.72 -9.71 6.48
CA LEU A 169 -7.46 -10.03 7.88
C LEU A 169 -6.08 -10.65 8.03
N VAL A 170 -5.27 -10.10 8.93
CA VAL A 170 -3.96 -10.68 9.30
C VAL A 170 -4.13 -11.94 10.16
N ARG A 171 -5.26 -12.05 10.89
CA ARG A 171 -5.61 -13.17 11.76
C ARG A 171 -7.07 -13.55 11.53
N GLY A 172 -7.34 -14.84 11.44
CA GLY A 172 -8.68 -15.37 11.26
C GLY A 172 -8.66 -16.76 10.62
N GLN A 173 -9.80 -17.44 10.67
CA GLN A 173 -10.01 -18.73 9.99
C GLN A 173 -10.66 -18.56 8.60
N MET A 174 -10.90 -17.32 8.15
CA MET A 174 -11.48 -17.04 6.84
C MET A 174 -10.50 -17.42 5.74
N ASP A 175 -11.01 -18.08 4.69
CA ASP A 175 -10.22 -18.36 3.50
C ASP A 175 -9.89 -17.05 2.80
N GLN A 176 -8.59 -16.80 2.63
CA GLN A 176 -8.06 -15.63 1.93
C GLN A 176 -7.12 -16.06 0.79
N GLY A 177 -7.34 -17.26 0.26
CA GLY A 177 -6.64 -17.80 -0.89
C GLY A 177 -6.91 -17.02 -2.19
N PRO A 178 -6.26 -17.44 -3.30
CA PRO A 178 -6.37 -16.75 -4.59
C PRO A 178 -7.79 -16.66 -5.15
N GLU A 179 -8.61 -17.69 -4.97
CA GLU A 179 -10.01 -17.70 -5.45
C GLU A 179 -10.86 -16.71 -4.66
N ALA A 180 -10.78 -16.73 -3.32
CA ALA A 180 -11.46 -15.74 -2.48
C ALA A 180 -11.05 -14.29 -2.80
N ALA A 181 -9.76 -14.07 -3.13
CA ALA A 181 -9.27 -12.76 -3.55
C ALA A 181 -9.88 -12.31 -4.88
N ARG A 182 -10.01 -13.22 -5.85
CA ARG A 182 -10.67 -12.96 -7.14
C ARG A 182 -12.13 -12.60 -6.92
N ASP A 183 -12.87 -13.45 -6.22
CA ASP A 183 -14.31 -13.27 -5.99
C ASP A 183 -14.58 -11.93 -5.29
N PHE A 184 -13.76 -11.57 -4.30
CA PHE A 184 -13.84 -10.28 -3.63
C PHE A 184 -13.59 -9.10 -4.60
N VAL A 185 -12.50 -9.15 -5.37
CA VAL A 185 -12.12 -8.06 -6.28
C VAL A 185 -13.15 -7.89 -7.39
N GLN A 186 -13.61 -8.98 -8.01
CA GLN A 186 -14.66 -8.95 -9.04
C GLN A 186 -15.98 -8.43 -8.47
N GLY A 187 -16.40 -8.89 -7.29
CA GLY A 187 -17.61 -8.37 -6.63
C GLY A 187 -17.50 -6.87 -6.30
N PHE A 188 -16.35 -6.42 -5.81
CA PHE A 188 -16.09 -5.01 -5.51
C PHE A 188 -16.14 -4.11 -6.75
N VAL A 189 -15.53 -4.54 -7.86
CA VAL A 189 -15.55 -3.78 -9.12
C VAL A 189 -16.92 -3.86 -9.78
N GLY A 190 -17.56 -5.04 -9.79
CA GLY A 190 -18.87 -5.28 -10.37
C GLY A 190 -19.94 -4.36 -9.77
N ALA A 191 -20.00 -4.27 -8.44
CA ALA A 191 -20.92 -3.35 -7.75
C ALA A 191 -20.75 -1.88 -8.19
N ARG A 192 -19.52 -1.45 -8.49
CA ARG A 192 -19.24 -0.07 -8.94
C ARG A 192 -19.59 0.15 -10.41
N LEU A 193 -19.47 -0.88 -11.23
CA LEU A 193 -19.89 -0.85 -12.63
C LEU A 193 -21.41 -0.84 -12.76
N GLU A 194 -22.13 -1.48 -11.83
CA GLU A 194 -23.59 -1.43 -11.73
C GLU A 194 -24.09 -0.02 -11.36
N ASP A 195 -23.44 0.63 -10.39
CA ASP A 195 -23.76 2.00 -9.98
C ASP A 195 -23.49 3.01 -11.10
N GLU A 196 -22.31 2.94 -11.73
CA GLU A 196 -21.91 3.84 -12.81
C GLU A 196 -21.18 3.08 -13.94
N PRO A 197 -21.87 2.80 -15.07
CA PRO A 197 -21.28 2.01 -16.14
C PRO A 197 -20.07 2.71 -16.79
N CYS A 198 -19.13 1.90 -17.27
CA CYS A 198 -17.96 2.38 -18.00
C CYS A 198 -17.90 1.79 -19.41
N ALA A 199 -17.26 2.51 -20.34
CA ALA A 199 -17.00 2.03 -21.69
C ALA A 199 -15.86 1.01 -21.72
N CYS A 200 -14.91 1.12 -20.78
CA CYS A 200 -13.76 0.23 -20.66
C CYS A 200 -13.19 0.28 -19.24
N LEU A 201 -12.90 -0.90 -18.68
CA LEU A 201 -12.17 -1.08 -17.42
C LEU A 201 -10.67 -1.26 -17.71
N TRP A 202 -9.81 -0.45 -17.11
CA TRP A 202 -8.35 -0.62 -17.21
C TRP A 202 -7.86 -1.42 -16.00
N LEU A 203 -7.20 -2.54 -16.25
CA LEU A 203 -6.57 -3.38 -15.23
C LEU A 203 -5.06 -3.11 -15.25
N ILE A 204 -4.60 -2.22 -14.37
CA ILE A 204 -3.20 -1.78 -14.33
C ILE A 204 -2.47 -2.51 -13.21
N GLY A 205 -1.51 -3.36 -13.59
CA GLY A 205 -0.70 -4.15 -12.65
C GLY A 205 -1.16 -5.58 -12.52
N LEU A 206 -0.23 -6.48 -12.18
CA LEU A 206 -0.46 -7.92 -12.22
C LEU A 206 -1.61 -8.36 -11.30
N PRO A 207 -1.74 -7.86 -10.06
CA PRO A 207 -2.86 -8.25 -9.20
C PRO A 207 -4.22 -7.85 -9.79
N SER A 208 -4.32 -6.70 -10.47
CA SER A 208 -5.57 -6.29 -11.11
C SER A 208 -5.92 -7.21 -12.28
N VAL A 209 -4.95 -7.55 -13.12
CA VAL A 209 -5.12 -8.46 -14.26
C VAL A 209 -5.47 -9.88 -13.80
N LYS A 210 -4.85 -10.33 -12.71
CA LYS A 210 -5.06 -11.67 -12.17
C LYS A 210 -6.38 -11.83 -11.44
N PHE A 211 -6.71 -10.91 -10.54
CA PHE A 211 -7.84 -11.06 -9.63
C PHE A 211 -9.13 -10.39 -10.14
N ALA A 212 -9.06 -9.38 -11.01
CA ALA A 212 -10.25 -8.92 -11.73
C ALA A 212 -10.37 -9.59 -13.11
N GLY A 213 -9.26 -9.70 -13.85
CA GLY A 213 -9.26 -10.12 -15.26
C GLY A 213 -9.08 -11.61 -15.54
N GLU A 214 -8.85 -12.44 -14.51
CA GLU A 214 -8.60 -13.90 -14.65
C GLU A 214 -7.47 -14.24 -15.64
N ALA A 215 -6.50 -13.35 -15.77
CA ALA A 215 -5.41 -13.47 -16.72
C ALA A 215 -4.05 -13.32 -16.03
N ASP A 216 -2.97 -13.38 -16.81
CA ASP A 216 -1.61 -13.23 -16.32
C ASP A 216 -0.83 -12.16 -17.11
N ALA A 217 0.47 -12.05 -16.83
CA ALA A 217 1.36 -11.10 -17.49
C ALA A 217 1.49 -11.29 -19.01
N GLN A 218 1.15 -12.47 -19.56
CA GLN A 218 1.18 -12.70 -21.01
C GLN A 218 0.03 -11.99 -21.73
N SER A 219 -1.01 -11.62 -20.99
CA SER A 219 -2.17 -10.89 -21.49
C SER A 219 -2.00 -9.38 -21.48
N TYR A 220 -0.85 -8.85 -21.06
CA TYR A 220 -0.60 -7.41 -21.12
C TYR A 220 -0.80 -6.84 -22.53
N ASN A 221 -1.36 -5.63 -22.58
CA ASN A 221 -1.72 -4.89 -23.78
C ASN A 221 -2.85 -5.54 -24.60
N ARG A 222 -3.55 -6.55 -24.06
CA ARG A 222 -4.71 -7.19 -24.69
C ARG A 222 -6.01 -6.80 -24.00
N GLU A 223 -7.07 -6.87 -24.78
CA GLU A 223 -8.43 -6.78 -24.27
C GLU A 223 -8.89 -8.15 -23.78
N LEU A 224 -9.56 -8.16 -22.63
CA LEU A 224 -10.12 -9.30 -21.95
C LEU A 224 -11.63 -9.12 -21.88
N GLN A 225 -12.38 -10.20 -22.12
CA GLN A 225 -13.81 -10.24 -21.83
C GLN A 225 -13.98 -10.99 -20.52
N VAL A 226 -14.37 -10.27 -19.47
CA VAL A 226 -14.51 -10.81 -18.13
C VAL A 226 -16.00 -10.93 -17.81
N GLU A 227 -16.43 -12.10 -17.36
CA GLU A 227 -17.81 -12.30 -16.94
C GLU A 227 -18.17 -11.36 -15.78
N GLY A 228 -19.31 -10.67 -15.87
CA GLY A 228 -19.76 -9.69 -14.87
C GLY A 228 -19.08 -8.31 -14.92
N LEU A 229 -17.84 -8.18 -15.42
CA LEU A 229 -17.15 -6.88 -15.54
C LEU A 229 -17.14 -6.32 -16.97
N GLY A 230 -17.44 -7.16 -17.96
CA GLY A 230 -17.42 -6.79 -19.37
C GLY A 230 -16.01 -6.66 -19.94
N ALA A 231 -15.80 -5.67 -20.80
CA ALA A 231 -14.55 -5.52 -21.52
C ALA A 231 -13.48 -4.78 -20.70
N ALA A 232 -12.38 -5.47 -20.40
CA ALA A 232 -11.26 -4.98 -19.62
C ALA A 232 -9.98 -4.93 -20.46
N TRP A 233 -9.13 -3.92 -20.23
CA TRP A 233 -7.84 -3.79 -20.88
C TRP A 233 -6.72 -4.10 -19.88
N ALA A 234 -5.97 -5.16 -20.14
CA ALA A 234 -4.87 -5.57 -19.28
C ALA A 234 -3.60 -4.76 -19.55
N LEU A 235 -3.04 -4.16 -18.50
CA LEU A 235 -1.88 -3.29 -18.56
C LEU A 235 -0.80 -3.73 -17.56
N PRO A 236 0.49 -3.59 -17.91
CA PRO A 236 1.57 -3.70 -16.93
C PRO A 236 1.39 -2.67 -15.80
N GLY A 237 1.92 -2.96 -14.62
CA GLY A 237 1.89 -2.03 -13.49
C GLY A 237 2.65 -0.74 -13.77
N LEU A 238 2.28 0.36 -13.13
CA LEU A 238 2.89 1.66 -13.36
C LEU A 238 4.39 1.66 -13.04
N GLU A 239 4.78 1.06 -11.91
CA GLU A 239 6.20 0.87 -11.56
C GLU A 239 6.95 0.07 -12.63
N LEU A 240 6.38 -1.04 -13.10
CA LEU A 240 6.99 -1.84 -14.17
C LEU A 240 7.15 -1.04 -15.48
N LEU A 241 6.22 -0.15 -15.80
CA LEU A 241 6.35 0.74 -16.95
C LEU A 241 7.41 1.83 -16.74
N MET A 242 7.70 2.22 -15.50
CA MET A 242 8.79 3.14 -15.20
C MET A 242 10.15 2.44 -15.29
N ASP A 243 10.25 1.23 -14.77
CA ASP A 243 11.47 0.42 -14.77
C ASP A 243 11.83 -0.05 -16.19
N GLU A 244 10.84 -0.44 -16.99
CA GLU A 244 11.01 -0.96 -18.36
C GLU A 244 10.30 -0.05 -19.38
N PRO A 245 10.88 1.13 -19.70
CA PRO A 245 10.23 2.15 -20.53
C PRO A 245 9.93 1.68 -21.97
N GLU A 246 10.64 0.68 -22.49
CA GLU A 246 10.38 0.07 -23.78
C GLU A 246 8.95 -0.50 -23.91
N ARG A 247 8.34 -0.93 -22.79
CA ARG A 247 6.97 -1.45 -22.77
C ARG A 247 5.93 -0.38 -23.10
N LYS A 248 6.25 0.90 -22.89
CA LYS A 248 5.33 2.03 -23.18
C LYS A 248 4.95 2.09 -24.65
N ALA A 249 5.83 1.65 -25.55
CA ALA A 249 5.54 1.61 -26.98
C ALA A 249 4.38 0.65 -27.30
N ASP A 250 4.34 -0.51 -26.65
CA ASP A 250 3.29 -1.50 -26.87
C ASP A 250 1.98 -1.11 -26.16
N VAL A 251 2.08 -0.52 -24.97
CA VAL A 251 0.94 0.13 -24.30
C VAL A 251 0.31 1.19 -25.20
N TRP A 252 1.12 2.08 -25.78
CA TRP A 252 0.63 3.13 -26.67
C TRP A 252 -0.04 2.57 -27.93
N LYS A 253 0.55 1.55 -28.57
CA LYS A 253 -0.06 0.88 -29.72
C LYS A 253 -1.41 0.26 -29.37
N ALA A 254 -1.52 -0.40 -28.22
CA ALA A 254 -2.78 -0.99 -27.76
C ALA A 254 -3.81 0.10 -27.42
N MET A 255 -3.39 1.15 -26.70
CA MET A 255 -4.25 2.26 -26.33
C MET A 255 -4.88 2.92 -27.54
N ARG A 256 -4.10 3.21 -28.59
CA ARG A 256 -4.61 3.81 -29.84
C ARG A 256 -5.73 3.00 -30.49
N ARG A 257 -5.69 1.67 -30.39
CA ARG A 257 -6.73 0.79 -30.94
C ARG A 257 -8.02 0.85 -30.11
N LEU A 258 -7.87 0.94 -28.78
CA LEU A 258 -8.99 0.92 -27.84
C LEU A 258 -9.63 2.30 -27.62
N MET A 259 -8.89 3.38 -27.90
CA MET A 259 -9.36 4.77 -27.71
C MET A 259 -10.67 5.08 -28.42
N THR A 260 -10.98 4.40 -29.53
CA THR A 260 -12.25 4.53 -30.26
C THR A 260 -13.48 4.15 -29.43
N ARG A 261 -13.31 3.39 -28.34
CA ARG A 261 -14.43 2.94 -27.49
C ARG A 261 -14.90 4.01 -26.51
N TRP A 262 -13.98 4.80 -25.97
CA TRP A 262 -14.30 5.83 -24.97
C TRP A 262 -14.25 7.25 -25.50
N LYS A 263 -13.47 7.51 -26.56
CA LYS A 263 -13.62 8.74 -27.34
C LYS A 263 -14.89 8.56 -28.16
N SER A 264 -15.94 9.29 -27.79
CA SER A 264 -17.14 9.39 -28.61
C SER A 264 -16.73 9.71 -30.06
N ILE A 265 -17.34 9.03 -31.03
CA ILE A 265 -17.22 9.42 -32.45
C ILE A 265 -18.05 10.69 -32.72
N ASP A 266 -18.97 11.04 -31.82
CA ASP A 266 -19.82 12.22 -31.95
C ASP A 266 -19.42 13.30 -30.94
N GLU A 267 -18.71 14.31 -31.46
CA GLU A 267 -18.93 15.74 -31.23
C GLU A 267 -18.61 16.51 -32.53
#